data_AF-A0A821Y821-F1
#
_entry.id   AF-A0A821Y821-F1
#
_cell.length_a   1.000
_cell.length_b   1.000
_cell.length_c   1.000
_cell.angle_alpha   90.00
_cell.angle_beta   90.00
_cell.angle_gamma   90.00
#
_symmetry.space_group_name_H-M   'P 1'
#
loop_
_entity.id
_entity.type
_entity.pdbx_description
1 polymer ?
#
loop_
_entity_poly.entity_id
_entity_poly.type
_entity_poly.pdbx_seq_one_letter_code
_entity_poly.pdbx_strand_id
1 'polypeptide(L)'
;MLNNPRGIFVDINSDLYVADYSNKRVQLFKSGQLTATTVAGKGAPSGSEIIGPTSVMLSTDGTLYIVDNDKHRIVEWGSTTVRCVVACSNAFGSKPIHLHYPYNLATAAETTSANTSFADVSTSVTGTTMPSTFLQNTEDIDKIVSTTTIDIATATMGL
;
A
#
# COMPACT_ATOMS: atom_id res chain seq x y z
N MET A 1 26.32 1.68 4.21
CA MET A 1 25.75 2.88 4.86
C MET A 1 24.42 3.23 4.20
N LEU A 2 23.49 3.80 4.97
CA LEU A 2 22.24 4.38 4.45
C LEU A 2 22.52 5.73 3.77
N ASN A 3 21.70 6.12 2.81
CA ASN A 3 21.80 7.37 2.07
C ASN A 3 20.40 7.93 1.76
N ASN A 4 20.08 9.05 2.41
CA ASN A 4 18.77 9.71 2.32
C ASN A 4 17.57 8.78 2.60
N PRO A 5 17.54 8.02 3.71
CA PRO A 5 16.40 7.16 4.00
C PRO A 5 15.12 7.99 4.17
N ARG A 6 14.01 7.53 3.58
CA ARG A 6 12.74 8.30 3.55
C ARG A 6 11.58 7.69 4.33
N GLY A 7 11.60 6.38 4.56
CA GLY A 7 10.53 5.67 5.24
C GLY A 7 11.05 4.49 6.02
N ILE A 8 10.35 4.14 7.09
CA ILE A 8 10.66 3.00 7.94
C ILE A 8 9.39 2.21 8.26
N PHE A 9 9.56 0.92 8.53
CA PHE A 9 8.52 0.04 9.06
C PHE A 9 9.15 -0.90 10.09
N VAL A 10 8.46 -1.12 11.21
CA VAL A 10 8.89 -2.06 12.25
C VAL A 10 7.87 -3.18 12.31
N ASP A 11 8.33 -4.42 12.16
CA ASP A 11 7.47 -5.60 12.20
C ASP A 11 7.19 -6.05 13.65
N ILE A 12 6.36 -7.10 13.79
CA ILE A 12 6.02 -7.67 15.10
C ILE A 12 7.22 -8.27 15.85
N ASN A 13 8.29 -8.63 15.13
CA ASN A 13 9.54 -9.15 15.69
C ASN A 13 10.51 -8.03 16.08
N SER A 14 10.09 -6.76 15.95
CA SER A 14 10.94 -5.58 16.10
C SER A 14 12.08 -5.49 15.07
N ASP A 15 11.92 -6.14 13.92
CA ASP A 15 12.81 -5.95 12.79
C ASP A 15 12.48 -4.64 12.06
N LEU A 16 13.50 -3.87 11.70
CA LEU A 16 13.38 -2.55 11.08
C LEU A 16 13.67 -2.63 9.57
N TYR A 17 12.68 -2.27 8.78
CA TYR A 17 12.77 -2.08 7.33
C TYR A 17 12.97 -0.60 7.03
N VAL A 18 13.95 -0.27 6.20
CA VAL A 18 14.29 1.12 5.85
C VAL A 18 14.30 1.29 4.33
N ALA A 19 13.50 2.23 3.84
CA ALA A 19 13.54 2.71 2.46
C ALA A 19 14.76 3.61 2.26
N ASP A 20 15.85 3.03 1.74
CA ASP A 20 17.14 3.68 1.52
C ASP A 20 17.15 4.36 0.14
N TYR A 21 16.42 5.47 0.04
CA TYR A 21 16.00 6.12 -1.21
C TYR A 21 17.15 6.33 -2.21
N SER A 22 18.21 7.04 -1.81
CA SER A 22 19.30 7.37 -2.75
C SER A 22 20.12 6.14 -3.15
N ASN A 23 20.09 5.07 -2.35
CA ASN A 23 20.71 3.79 -2.69
C ASN A 23 19.79 2.84 -3.45
N LYS A 24 18.53 3.24 -3.71
CA LYS A 24 17.56 2.48 -4.53
C LYS A 24 17.28 1.07 -4.00
N ARG A 25 17.13 0.94 -2.68
CA ARG A 25 16.98 -0.35 -2.01
C ARG A 25 16.17 -0.27 -0.73
N VAL A 26 15.79 -1.42 -0.20
CA VAL A 26 15.24 -1.58 1.15
C VAL A 26 16.21 -2.40 1.99
N GLN A 27 16.55 -1.87 3.16
CA GLN A 27 17.44 -2.50 4.13
C GLN A 27 16.63 -3.07 5.28
N LEU A 28 16.95 -4.29 5.71
CA LEU A 28 16.41 -4.95 6.89
C LEU A 28 17.47 -5.00 7.99
N PHE A 29 17.17 -4.41 9.14
CA PHE A 29 17.92 -4.57 10.38
C PHE A 29 17.14 -5.52 11.28
N LYS A 30 17.73 -6.67 11.61
CA LYS A 30 17.13 -7.56 12.60
C LYS A 30 17.19 -6.91 13.97
N SER A 31 16.20 -7.20 14.82
CA SER A 31 16.15 -6.65 16.19
C SER A 31 17.49 -6.82 16.92
N GLY A 32 18.01 -5.72 17.47
CA GLY A 32 19.29 -5.68 18.17
C GLY A 32 20.55 -5.73 17.29
N GLN A 33 20.42 -5.82 15.96
CA GLN A 33 21.56 -5.84 15.03
C GLN A 33 21.86 -4.46 14.44
N LEU A 34 23.15 -4.15 14.30
CA LEU A 34 23.62 -2.91 13.66
C LEU A 34 23.88 -3.07 12.16
N THR A 35 23.92 -4.31 11.68
CA THR A 35 24.12 -4.64 10.27
C THR A 35 22.80 -4.90 9.60
N ALA A 36 22.69 -4.48 8.34
CA ALA A 36 21.50 -4.71 7.54
C ALA A 36 21.75 -5.59 6.33
N THR A 37 20.71 -6.32 5.95
CA THR A 37 20.64 -7.09 4.71
C THR A 37 19.79 -6.33 3.70
N THR A 38 20.22 -6.30 2.44
CA THR A 38 19.38 -5.78 1.35
C THR A 38 18.27 -6.78 1.06
N VAL A 39 17.01 -6.38 1.26
CA VAL A 39 15.84 -7.26 1.03
C VAL A 39 15.09 -6.91 -0.26
N ALA A 40 15.22 -5.68 -0.74
CA ALA A 40 14.65 -5.26 -2.02
C ALA A 40 15.52 -4.22 -2.75
N GLY A 41 15.35 -4.13 -4.07
CA GLY A 41 16.05 -3.21 -4.95
C GLY A 41 17.50 -3.59 -5.22
N LYS A 42 18.34 -2.57 -5.40
CA LYS A 42 19.74 -2.74 -5.80
C LYS A 42 20.52 -3.60 -4.79
N GLY A 43 20.98 -4.77 -5.24
CA GLY A 43 21.72 -5.73 -4.43
C GLY A 43 20.84 -6.79 -3.73
N ALA A 44 19.54 -6.82 -4.01
CA ALA A 44 18.66 -7.91 -3.58
C ALA A 44 18.76 -9.13 -4.53
N PRO A 45 18.48 -10.36 -4.04
CA PRO A 45 18.60 -11.58 -4.84
C PRO A 45 17.73 -11.63 -6.11
N SER A 46 16.55 -11.01 -6.09
CA SER A 46 15.63 -11.00 -7.24
C SER A 46 16.14 -10.20 -8.44
N GLY A 47 17.17 -9.36 -8.26
CA GLY A 47 17.74 -8.49 -9.30
C GLY A 47 16.80 -7.40 -9.83
N SER A 48 15.56 -7.32 -9.31
CA SER A 48 14.56 -6.36 -9.76
C SER A 48 14.89 -4.94 -9.29
N GLU A 49 14.38 -3.95 -10.02
CA GLU A 49 14.67 -2.53 -9.73
C GLU A 49 13.49 -1.81 -9.05
N ILE A 50 13.85 -1.00 -8.06
CA ILE A 50 13.06 0.13 -7.54
C ILE A 50 13.93 1.37 -7.69
N ILE A 51 13.35 2.52 -7.98
CA ILE A 51 14.11 3.75 -8.27
C ILE A 51 14.04 4.74 -7.11
N GLY A 52 12.87 4.91 -6.52
CA GLY A 52 12.68 5.89 -5.45
C GLY A 52 11.85 5.34 -4.30
N PRO A 53 12.36 4.37 -3.52
CA PRO A 53 11.61 3.83 -2.39
C PRO A 53 11.40 4.93 -1.34
N THR A 54 10.14 5.28 -1.09
CA THR A 54 9.76 6.32 -0.11
C THR A 54 9.10 5.75 1.13
N SER A 55 8.34 4.66 0.98
CA SER A 55 7.67 3.97 2.07
C SER A 55 7.70 2.47 1.84
N VAL A 56 7.66 1.72 2.94
CA VAL A 56 7.67 0.25 3.00
C VAL A 56 6.65 -0.22 4.02
N MET A 57 6.05 -1.38 3.79
CA MET A 57 5.10 -1.98 4.72
C MET A 57 5.09 -3.50 4.54
N LEU A 58 4.90 -4.25 5.62
CA LEU A 58 4.59 -5.68 5.54
C LEU A 58 3.10 -5.93 5.74
N SER A 59 2.56 -6.83 4.93
CA SER A 59 1.27 -7.49 5.20
C SER A 59 1.44 -8.56 6.29
N THR A 60 0.33 -9.03 6.85
CA THR A 60 0.29 -10.04 7.93
C THR A 60 0.87 -11.39 7.50
N ASP A 61 0.90 -11.67 6.21
CA ASP A 61 1.54 -12.85 5.61
C ASP A 61 3.05 -12.67 5.37
N GLY A 62 3.62 -11.52 5.72
CA GLY A 62 5.03 -11.18 5.50
C GLY A 62 5.35 -10.65 4.11
N THR A 63 4.33 -10.35 3.30
CA THR A 63 4.53 -9.76 1.97
C THR A 63 4.96 -8.30 2.07
N LEU A 64 6.06 -7.92 1.41
CA LEU A 64 6.62 -6.57 1.43
C LEU A 64 6.03 -5.70 0.31
N TYR A 65 5.41 -4.60 0.68
CA TYR A 65 4.95 -3.56 -0.22
C TYR A 65 5.89 -2.35 -0.18
N ILE A 66 6.18 -1.79 -1.35
CA ILE A 66 7.12 -0.67 -1.51
C ILE A 66 6.48 0.39 -2.40
N VAL A 67 6.53 1.64 -1.94
CA VAL A 67 6.18 2.81 -2.75
C VAL A 67 7.40 3.23 -3.56
N ASP A 68 7.34 3.01 -4.88
CA ASP A 68 8.40 3.36 -5.83
C ASP A 68 8.05 4.72 -6.47
N ASN A 69 8.39 5.79 -5.74
CA ASN A 69 8.00 7.18 -6.00
C ASN A 69 8.39 7.64 -7.42
N ASP A 70 9.65 7.43 -7.79
CA ASP A 70 10.20 7.84 -9.09
C ASP A 70 9.70 6.96 -10.27
N LYS A 71 8.99 5.86 -9.96
CA LYS A 71 8.28 5.03 -10.94
C LYS A 71 6.77 5.13 -10.84
N HIS A 72 6.25 6.00 -9.97
CA HIS A 72 4.83 6.30 -9.84
C HIS A 72 3.96 5.07 -9.58
N ARG A 73 4.44 4.13 -8.77
CA ARG A 73 3.78 2.84 -8.57
C ARG A 73 3.96 2.29 -7.15
N ILE A 74 3.13 1.33 -6.80
CA ILE A 74 3.30 0.49 -5.61
C ILE A 74 3.60 -0.92 -6.09
N VAL A 75 4.64 -1.53 -5.53
CA VAL A 75 5.05 -2.90 -5.87
C VAL A 75 4.96 -3.81 -4.66
N GLU A 76 4.53 -5.03 -4.91
CA GLU A 76 4.69 -6.19 -4.05
C GLU A 76 6.03 -6.85 -4.36
N TRP A 77 6.83 -7.06 -3.32
CA TRP A 77 8.18 -7.59 -3.43
C TRP A 77 8.23 -9.05 -2.99
N GLY A 78 8.26 -9.96 -3.95
CA GLY A 78 8.50 -11.37 -3.71
C GLY A 78 9.99 -11.72 -3.74
N SER A 79 10.34 -12.85 -3.12
CA SER A 79 11.70 -13.40 -3.14
C SER A 79 12.17 -13.82 -4.55
N THR A 80 11.23 -14.17 -5.43
CA THR A 80 11.48 -14.63 -6.81
C THR A 80 10.98 -13.67 -7.87
N THR A 81 9.86 -12.98 -7.62
CA THR A 81 9.23 -12.06 -8.58
C THR A 81 8.76 -10.79 -7.88
N VAL A 82 8.82 -9.67 -8.60
CA VAL A 82 8.29 -8.39 -8.14
C VAL A 82 7.06 -8.07 -8.96
N ARG A 83 5.92 -7.91 -8.29
CA ARG A 83 4.64 -7.63 -8.94
C ARG A 83 4.28 -6.17 -8.69
N CYS A 84 4.02 -5.42 -9.74
CA CYS A 84 3.38 -4.13 -9.56
C CYS A 84 1.90 -4.35 -9.22
N VAL A 85 1.40 -3.67 -8.18
CA VAL A 85 0.02 -3.83 -7.68
C VAL A 85 -0.84 -2.59 -7.90
N VAL A 86 -0.24 -1.39 -7.97
CA VAL A 86 -0.96 -0.13 -8.23
C VAL A 86 -0.16 0.72 -9.23
N ALA A 87 -0.86 1.31 -10.21
CA ALA A 87 -0.32 2.23 -11.22
C ALA A 87 0.85 1.68 -12.06
N CYS A 88 0.65 0.49 -12.63
CA CYS A 88 1.70 -0.28 -13.31
C CYS A 88 2.03 0.12 -14.74
N SER A 89 1.38 1.17 -15.26
CA SER A 89 1.65 1.72 -16.58
C SER A 89 2.99 2.46 -16.67
N ASN A 90 3.68 2.68 -15.54
CA ASN A 90 4.81 3.61 -15.39
C ASN A 90 4.47 5.05 -15.85
N ALA A 91 3.18 5.36 -15.99
CA ALA A 91 2.70 6.68 -16.37
C ALA A 91 2.27 7.44 -15.12
N PHE A 92 2.67 8.71 -15.05
CA PHE A 92 2.34 9.61 -13.97
C PHE A 92 1.11 10.46 -14.31
N GLY A 93 0.51 11.09 -13.30
CA GLY A 93 -0.55 12.09 -13.46
C GLY A 93 -1.84 11.73 -12.74
N SER A 94 -2.90 12.49 -13.02
CA SER A 94 -4.16 12.43 -12.26
C SER A 94 -5.24 11.54 -12.89
N LYS A 95 -4.86 10.65 -13.81
CA LYS A 95 -5.81 9.74 -14.46
C LYS A 95 -6.20 8.61 -13.48
N PRO A 96 -7.37 7.97 -13.62
CA PRO A 96 -7.91 6.97 -12.68
C PRO A 96 -7.06 5.70 -12.40
N ILE A 97 -5.84 5.60 -12.93
CA ILE A 97 -4.92 4.48 -12.72
C ILE A 97 -3.46 4.93 -12.59
N HIS A 98 -3.20 6.23 -12.44
CA HIS A 98 -1.85 6.80 -12.30
C HIS A 98 -1.66 7.28 -10.86
N LEU A 99 -0.46 7.08 -10.32
CA LEU A 99 -0.01 7.80 -9.13
C LEU A 99 0.89 8.96 -9.57
N HIS A 100 0.98 9.99 -8.77
CA HIS A 100 1.89 11.11 -9.00
C HIS A 100 2.77 11.27 -7.77
N TYR A 101 4.05 10.90 -7.92
CA TYR A 101 5.03 10.80 -6.84
C TYR A 101 4.44 10.29 -5.51
N PRO A 102 3.93 9.04 -5.47
CA PRO A 102 3.36 8.51 -4.24
C PRO A 102 4.43 8.46 -3.14
N TYR A 103 4.06 8.81 -1.91
CA TYR A 103 5.02 8.97 -0.81
C TYR A 103 4.83 7.96 0.33
N ASN A 104 3.59 7.74 0.75
CA ASN A 104 3.30 6.95 1.94
C ASN A 104 2.39 5.76 1.62
N LEU A 105 2.57 4.70 2.41
CA LEU A 105 1.70 3.54 2.48
C LEU A 105 1.34 3.31 3.95
N ALA A 106 0.08 3.05 4.22
CA ALA A 106 -0.40 2.73 5.56
C ALA A 106 -1.45 1.63 5.48
N THR A 107 -1.49 0.76 6.50
CA THR A 107 -2.65 -0.09 6.75
C THR A 107 -3.72 0.71 7.46
N ALA A 108 -4.98 0.41 7.14
CA ALA A 108 -6.05 0.70 8.09
C ALA A 108 -5.88 -0.26 9.28
N ALA A 109 -5.89 0.26 10.51
CA ALA A 109 -6.13 -0.59 11.67
C ALA A 109 -7.52 -1.18 11.50
N GLU A 110 -7.64 -2.51 11.57
CA GLU A 110 -8.95 -3.18 11.52
C GLU A 110 -9.81 -2.68 12.68
N THR A 111 -10.70 -1.72 12.38
CA THR A 111 -11.98 -1.70 13.08
C THR A 111 -12.82 -2.71 12.32
N THR A 112 -13.31 -3.71 13.04
CA THR A 112 -14.14 -4.82 12.55
C THR A 112 -14.94 -4.46 11.29
N SER A 113 -14.74 -5.25 10.23
CA SER A 113 -15.40 -5.20 8.91
C SER A 113 -14.80 -4.24 7.86
N ALA A 114 -13.92 -4.80 7.03
CA ALA A 114 -13.75 -4.52 5.60
C ALA A 114 -13.49 -3.06 5.17
N ASN A 115 -12.21 -2.66 5.11
CA ASN A 115 -11.65 -1.82 4.04
C ASN A 115 -10.15 -1.60 4.25
N THR A 116 -9.30 -2.37 3.57
CA THR A 116 -7.90 -2.00 3.35
C THR A 116 -7.81 -1.07 2.13
N SER A 117 -8.38 0.13 2.25
CA SER A 117 -8.19 1.16 1.22
C SER A 117 -6.80 1.78 1.38
N PHE A 118 -5.92 1.58 0.40
CA PHE A 118 -4.65 2.29 0.29
C PHE A 118 -4.92 3.80 0.27
N ALA A 119 -4.59 4.51 1.35
CA ALA A 119 -4.79 5.96 1.43
C ALA A 119 -3.65 6.71 0.70
N ASP A 120 -3.99 7.45 -0.36
CA ASP A 120 -3.09 8.43 -0.96
C ASP A 120 -3.02 9.67 -0.05
N VAL A 121 -1.92 9.83 0.69
CA VAL A 121 -1.62 11.08 1.40
C VAL A 121 -0.82 11.97 0.45
N SER A 122 -1.49 12.54 -0.55
CA SER A 122 -0.93 13.59 -1.40
C SER A 122 -0.99 14.93 -0.67
N THR A 123 0.17 15.55 -0.47
CA THR A 123 0.28 16.87 0.18
C THR A 123 0.09 17.98 -0.85
N SER A 124 -0.85 18.88 -0.51
CA SER A 124 -1.13 20.21 -1.10
C SER A 124 -1.60 20.29 -2.56
N VAL A 125 -2.90 20.49 -2.74
CA VAL A 125 -3.41 21.39 -3.79
C VAL A 125 -4.13 22.53 -3.08
N THR A 126 -3.44 23.66 -2.94
CA THR A 126 -4.08 24.95 -2.66
C THR A 126 -4.87 25.35 -3.90
N GLY A 127 -6.19 25.43 -3.76
CA GLY A 127 -7.08 26.12 -4.69
C GLY A 127 -7.21 25.48 -6.07
N THR A 128 -8.10 24.51 -6.19
CA THR A 128 -9.26 24.55 -7.10
C THR A 128 -10.10 23.29 -6.86
N THR A 129 -11.41 23.48 -6.82
CA THR A 129 -12.45 22.53 -6.44
C THR A 129 -12.35 21.19 -7.17
N MET A 130 -12.11 20.10 -6.42
CA MET A 130 -12.30 18.72 -6.90
C MET A 130 -13.82 18.43 -7.00
N PRO A 131 -14.31 17.84 -8.10
CA PRO A 131 -15.70 17.40 -8.18
C PRO A 131 -15.94 16.25 -7.19
N SER A 132 -17.00 16.40 -6.40
CA SER A 132 -17.41 15.52 -5.31
C SER A 132 -17.99 14.20 -5.81
N THR A 133 -17.15 13.31 -6.34
CA THR A 133 -17.46 11.87 -6.42
C THR A 133 -16.27 11.08 -5.90
N PHE A 134 -15.93 11.41 -4.65
CA PHE A 134 -15.20 10.54 -3.75
C PHE A 134 -16.16 9.41 -3.38
N LEU A 135 -15.77 8.14 -3.52
CA LEU A 135 -16.55 7.03 -2.97
C LEU A 135 -16.53 7.20 -1.44
N GLN A 136 -17.60 7.80 -0.91
CA GLN A 136 -17.70 8.18 0.49
C GLN A 136 -18.73 7.36 1.27
N ASN A 137 -19.44 6.45 0.62
CA ASN A 137 -20.60 5.82 1.25
C ASN A 137 -20.46 4.30 1.26
N THR A 138 -20.57 3.71 2.45
CA THR A 138 -20.65 2.27 2.71
C THR A 138 -21.84 1.57 2.01
N GLU A 139 -22.74 2.32 1.38
CA GLU A 139 -23.94 1.76 0.73
C GLU A 139 -23.68 1.13 -0.66
N ASP A 140 -22.53 1.36 -1.29
CA ASP A 140 -22.23 0.76 -2.61
C ASP A 140 -21.58 -0.63 -2.52
N ILE A 141 -21.14 -1.07 -1.33
CA ILE A 141 -20.58 -2.42 -1.13
C ILE A 141 -21.69 -3.46 -0.84
N ASP A 142 -22.78 -3.05 -0.19
CA ASP A 142 -23.91 -3.95 0.11
C ASP A 142 -24.70 -4.39 -1.14
N LYS A 143 -24.58 -3.66 -2.25
CA LYS A 143 -25.21 -4.02 -3.54
C LYS A 143 -24.52 -5.16 -4.29
N ILE A 144 -23.33 -5.60 -3.85
CA ILE A 144 -22.59 -6.69 -4.51
C ILE A 144 -22.80 -8.04 -3.78
N VAL A 145 -23.36 -8.05 -2.57
CA VAL A 145 -23.65 -9.30 -1.81
C VAL A 145 -25.15 -9.64 -1.74
N SER A 146 -26.05 -8.76 -2.20
CA SER A 146 -27.50 -9.03 -2.21
C SER A 146 -28.01 -9.62 -3.53
N THR A 147 -27.64 -10.86 -3.82
CA THR A 147 -28.53 -11.78 -4.55
C THR A 147 -28.36 -13.16 -3.93
N THR A 148 -29.05 -13.42 -2.81
CA THR A 148 -29.87 -14.61 -2.51
C THR A 148 -30.15 -14.64 -1.00
N THR A 149 -31.21 -13.95 -0.54
CA THR A 149 -31.95 -14.38 0.66
C THR A 149 -33.43 -14.06 0.47
N ILE A 150 -34.24 -15.11 0.31
CA ILE A 150 -35.69 -15.16 0.50
C ILE A 150 -35.89 -16.54 1.18
N ASP A 151 -36.53 -16.72 2.34
CA ASP A 151 -37.75 -16.10 2.86
C ASP A 151 -37.82 -16.24 4.40
N ILE A 152 -38.23 -15.19 5.13
CA ILE A 152 -38.92 -15.36 6.42
C ILE A 152 -40.17 -14.48 6.35
N ALA A 153 -41.27 -15.06 5.89
CA ALA A 153 -42.59 -14.45 5.98
C ALA A 153 -43.03 -14.43 7.46
N THR A 154 -43.21 -13.23 8.02
CA THR A 154 -43.98 -13.01 9.25
C THR A 154 -45.42 -12.73 8.86
N ALA A 155 -46.32 -13.68 9.14
CA ALA A 155 -47.76 -13.46 9.06
C ALA A 155 -48.26 -12.81 10.36
N THR A 156 -49.00 -11.72 10.20
CA THR A 156 -49.57 -10.86 11.23
C THR A 156 -50.76 -11.53 11.94
N MET A 157 -50.94 -11.26 13.24
CA MET A 157 -52.15 -11.63 13.98
C MET A 157 -53.33 -10.73 13.60
N GLY A 158 -54.49 -11.33 13.33
CA GLY A 158 -55.82 -10.71 13.33
C GLY A 158 -56.77 -11.62 14.10
N LEU A 159 -57.68 -11.00 14.86
CA LEU A 159 -58.62 -11.56 15.86
C LEU A 159 -59.32 -12.87 15.48
#